data_AF-A0A1I4KCI5-F1
#
_entry.id   AF-A0A1I4KCI5-F1
#
_cell.length_a   1.000
_cell.length_b   1.000
_cell.length_c   1.000
_cell.angle_alpha   90.00
_cell.angle_beta   90.00
_cell.angle_gamma   90.00
#
_symmetry.space_group_name_H-M   'P 1'
#
loop_
_entity.id
_entity.type
_entity.pdbx_description
1 polymer ?
#
loop_
_entity_poly.entity_id
_entity_poly.type
_entity_poly.pdbx_seq_one_letter_code
_entity_poly.pdbx_strand_id
1 'polypeptide(L)'
;MVNATSCHPGVPHDPTCLLQVGDHPFIRHTSYILYAKARIVSQKRLQTLIAAQTVIPRPPKISQAVFERIVAGLGGAHANPEHLAFYNANK
;
A
#
# COMPACT_ATOMS: atom_id res chain seq x y z
N MET A 1 2.93 -0.80 6.39
CA MET A 1 3.35 -0.93 4.97
C MET A 1 2.35 -1.80 4.24
N VAL A 2 2.06 -1.47 2.99
CA VAL A 2 1.20 -2.27 2.10
C VAL A 2 1.93 -2.57 0.80
N ASN A 3 1.44 -3.53 0.03
CA ASN A 3 2.03 -3.97 -1.22
C ASN A 3 1.13 -3.57 -2.38
N ALA A 4 1.71 -3.07 -3.47
CA ALA A 4 1.02 -2.91 -4.75
C ALA A 4 1.39 -4.06 -5.68
N THR A 5 0.43 -4.61 -6.41
CA THR A 5 0.63 -5.73 -7.35
C THR A 5 -0.16 -5.47 -8.62
N SER A 6 0.44 -5.73 -9.78
CA SER A 6 -0.23 -5.54 -11.08
C SER A 6 -1.43 -6.46 -11.22
N CYS A 7 -2.53 -5.95 -11.80
CA CYS A 7 -3.66 -6.78 -12.20
C CYS A 7 -3.29 -7.57 -13.47
N HIS A 8 -3.66 -8.84 -13.51
CA HIS A 8 -3.46 -9.70 -14.68
C HIS A 8 -4.82 -10.26 -15.14
N PRO A 9 -5.11 -10.31 -16.46
CA PRO A 9 -6.36 -10.87 -16.96
C PRO A 9 -6.59 -12.31 -16.49
N GLY A 10 -7.80 -12.61 -16.02
CA GLY A 10 -8.17 -13.95 -15.53
C GLY A 10 -7.60 -14.32 -14.16
N VAL A 11 -6.80 -13.46 -13.53
CA VAL A 11 -6.27 -13.69 -12.18
C VAL A 11 -7.13 -12.93 -11.16
N PRO A 12 -7.75 -13.62 -10.19
CA PRO A 12 -8.45 -12.97 -9.09
C PRO A 12 -7.52 -12.03 -8.33
N HIS A 13 -8.02 -10.83 -8.02
CA HIS A 13 -7.30 -9.83 -7.25
C HIS A 13 -8.24 -9.15 -6.27
N ASP A 14 -7.66 -8.50 -5.27
CA ASP A 14 -8.42 -7.74 -4.27
C ASP A 14 -8.91 -6.43 -4.89
N PRO A 15 -10.23 -6.23 -5.05
CA PRO A 15 -10.77 -5.04 -5.71
C PRO A 15 -10.89 -3.83 -4.77
N THR A 16 -10.51 -3.97 -3.49
CA THR A 16 -10.75 -2.94 -2.46
C THR A 16 -10.10 -1.60 -2.80
N CYS A 17 -8.88 -1.62 -3.33
CA CYS A 17 -8.19 -0.41 -3.77
C CYS A 17 -7.37 -0.69 -5.04
N LEU A 18 -7.86 -0.17 -6.15
CA LEU A 18 -7.14 -0.16 -7.43
C LEU A 18 -6.34 1.13 -7.59
N LEU A 19 -5.10 0.99 -8.04
CA LEU A 19 -4.22 2.06 -8.46
C LEU A 19 -4.17 2.11 -9.99
N GLN A 20 -4.38 3.29 -10.54
CA GLN A 20 -4.36 3.53 -11.98
C GLN A 20 -3.10 4.30 -12.41
N VAL A 21 -2.81 4.25 -13.71
CA VAL A 21 -1.76 5.09 -14.30
C VAL A 21 -2.08 6.55 -14.02
N GLY A 22 -1.10 7.28 -13.48
CA GLY A 22 -1.27 8.67 -13.04
C GLY A 22 -1.38 8.86 -11.53
N ASP A 23 -1.78 7.82 -10.77
CA ASP A 23 -1.85 7.91 -9.30
C ASP A 23 -0.47 8.11 -8.67
N HIS A 24 0.55 7.50 -9.26
CA HIS A 24 1.95 7.70 -8.92
C HIS A 24 2.85 7.29 -10.11
N PRO A 25 3.99 7.96 -10.39
CA PRO A 25 4.89 7.60 -11.51
C PRO A 25 5.44 6.16 -11.48
N PHE A 26 5.40 5.52 -10.31
CA PHE A 26 5.75 4.10 -10.16
C PHE A 26 4.70 3.15 -10.74
N ILE A 27 3.42 3.56 -10.79
CA ILE A 27 2.31 2.75 -11.27
C ILE A 27 2.19 2.93 -12.78
N ARG A 28 2.69 1.94 -13.54
CA ARG A 28 2.69 1.94 -15.01
C ARG A 28 1.54 1.15 -15.62
N HIS A 29 0.87 0.33 -14.82
CA HIS A 29 -0.27 -0.50 -15.20
C HIS A 29 -1.27 -0.51 -14.05
N THR A 30 -2.53 -0.80 -14.34
CA THR A 30 -3.55 -1.01 -13.30
C THR A 30 -3.05 -2.05 -12.30
N SER A 31 -3.03 -1.64 -11.04
CA SER A 31 -2.52 -2.42 -9.93
C SER A 31 -3.53 -2.41 -8.79
N TYR A 32 -3.40 -3.31 -7.85
CA TYR A 32 -4.23 -3.35 -6.65
C TYR A 32 -3.36 -3.39 -5.40
N ILE A 33 -3.92 -2.92 -4.28
CA ILE A 33 -3.28 -3.09 -2.97
C ILE A 33 -3.57 -4.50 -2.46
N LEU A 34 -2.52 -5.27 -2.18
CA LEU A 34 -2.63 -6.61 -1.61
C LEU A 34 -2.66 -6.51 -0.08
N TYR A 35 -3.82 -6.22 0.49
CA TYR A 35 -3.98 -6.02 1.94
C TYR A 35 -3.65 -7.27 2.77
N ALA A 36 -3.87 -8.47 2.21
CA ALA A 36 -3.52 -9.73 2.84
C ALA A 36 -2.02 -9.87 3.16
N LYS A 37 -1.14 -9.07 2.53
CA LYS A 37 0.30 -9.02 2.81
C LYS A 37 0.75 -7.72 3.49
N ALA A 38 -0.19 -6.89 3.93
CA ALA A 38 0.14 -5.70 4.71
C ALA A 38 0.86 -6.11 6.01
N ARG A 39 1.72 -5.22 6.49
CA ARG A 39 2.49 -5.45 7.73
C ARG A 39 2.77 -4.15 8.47
N ILE A 40 2.74 -4.22 9.79
CA ILE A 40 3.21 -3.14 10.66
C ILE A 40 4.75 -3.21 10.69
N VAL A 41 5.39 -2.08 10.43
CA VAL A 41 6.85 -1.95 10.44
C VAL A 41 7.19 -0.73 11.26
N SER A 42 8.09 -0.89 12.24
CA SER A 42 8.54 0.23 13.05
C SER A 42 9.34 1.23 12.21
N GLN A 43 9.24 2.51 12.58
CA GLN A 43 9.99 3.58 11.92
C GLN A 43 11.51 3.29 11.91
N LYS A 44 12.07 2.85 13.04
CA LYS A 44 13.49 2.49 13.16
C LYS A 44 13.89 1.42 12.14
N ARG A 45 13.09 0.35 12.03
CA ARG A 45 13.36 -0.72 11.05
C ARG A 45 13.28 -0.21 9.61
N LEU A 46 12.29 0.62 9.30
CA LEU A 46 12.14 1.18 7.96
C LEU A 46 13.34 2.09 7.60
N GLN A 47 13.79 2.93 8.53
CA GLN A 47 14.98 3.78 8.35
C GLN A 47 16.24 2.93 8.12
N THR A 48 16.43 1.85 8.88
CA THR A 48 17.55 0.92 8.65
C THR A 48 17.51 0.29 7.26
N LEU A 49 16.33 -0.14 6.79
CA LEU A 49 16.17 -0.73 5.45
C LEU A 49 16.42 0.28 4.32
N ILE A 50 16.08 1.55 4.54
CA ILE A 50 16.37 2.63 3.59
C ILE A 50 17.86 2.93 3.56
N ALA A 51 18.51 3.04 4.72
CA ALA A 51 19.95 3.27 4.83
C ALA A 51 20.76 2.13 4.19
N ALA A 52 20.29 0.89 4.34
CA ALA A 52 20.88 -0.30 3.71
C ALA A 52 20.49 -0.48 2.22
N GLN A 53 19.80 0.50 1.61
CA GLN A 53 19.32 0.47 0.22
C GLN A 53 18.45 -0.75 -0.14
N THR A 54 17.91 -1.44 0.85
CA THR A 54 17.00 -2.59 0.64
C THR A 54 15.56 -2.11 0.37
N VAL A 55 15.20 -0.93 0.87
CA VAL A 55 13.97 -0.21 0.53
C VAL A 55 14.36 1.10 -0.13
N ILE A 56 13.94 1.28 -1.38
CA ILE A 56 14.26 2.47 -2.17
C ILE A 56 13.02 3.36 -2.23
N PRO A 57 13.03 4.55 -1.61
CA PRO A 57 11.97 5.54 -1.78
C PRO A 57 11.81 5.90 -3.26
N ARG A 58 10.57 5.93 -3.75
CA ARG A 58 10.25 6.33 -5.13
C ARG A 58 9.51 7.66 -5.07
N PRO A 59 10.20 8.82 -5.18
CA PRO A 59 9.53 10.11 -5.27
C PRO A 59 8.74 10.24 -6.59
N PRO A 60 7.72 11.12 -6.66
CA PRO A 60 7.25 12.03 -5.61
C PRO A 60 6.53 11.30 -4.47
N LYS A 61 6.05 12.03 -3.46
CA LYS A 61 5.07 11.42 -2.54
C LYS A 61 3.79 11.11 -3.33
N ILE A 62 3.09 10.07 -2.91
CA ILE A 62 1.75 9.78 -3.42
C ILE A 62 0.81 10.93 -3.02
N SER A 63 -0.19 11.23 -3.85
CA SER A 63 -1.14 12.29 -3.55
C SER A 63 -2.01 11.93 -2.33
N GLN A 64 -2.51 12.95 -1.63
CA GLN A 64 -3.36 12.75 -0.46
C GLN A 64 -4.62 11.94 -0.79
N ALA A 65 -5.26 12.21 -1.93
CA ALA A 65 -6.44 11.48 -2.37
C ALA A 65 -6.17 9.98 -2.59
N VAL A 66 -5.02 9.63 -3.17
CA VAL A 66 -4.65 8.22 -3.36
C VAL A 66 -4.31 7.58 -2.02
N PHE A 67 -3.60 8.29 -1.13
CA PHE A 67 -3.30 7.80 0.21
C PHE A 67 -4.58 7.49 1.01
N GLU A 68 -5.58 8.37 0.96
CA GLU A 68 -6.87 8.17 1.63
C GLU A 68 -7.62 6.95 1.10
N ARG A 69 -7.61 6.70 -0.22
CA ARG A 69 -8.18 5.47 -0.79
C ARG A 69 -7.48 4.21 -0.25
N ILE A 70 -6.15 4.24 -0.15
CA ILE A 70 -5.38 3.12 0.41
C ILE A 70 -5.73 2.90 1.89
N VAL A 71 -5.89 3.97 2.66
CA VAL A 71 -6.29 3.88 4.07
C VAL A 71 -7.70 3.33 4.21
N ALA A 72 -8.65 3.82 3.42
CA ALA A 72 -10.04 3.35 3.44
C ALA A 72 -10.13 1.84 3.20
N GLY A 73 -9.28 1.29 2.31
CA GLY A 73 -9.26 -0.15 2.04
C GLY A 73 -8.72 -1.02 3.19
N LEU A 74 -8.12 -0.45 4.24
CA LEU A 74 -7.78 -1.21 5.45
C LEU A 74 -9.01 -1.75 6.18
N GLY A 75 -10.20 -1.20 5.94
CA GLY A 75 -11.47 -1.73 6.43
C GLY A 75 -12.12 -2.78 5.53
N GLY A 76 -11.48 -3.16 4.41
CA GLY A 76 -12.02 -4.13 3.47
C GLY A 76 -11.89 -5.59 3.95
N ALA A 77 -12.65 -6.48 3.31
CA ALA A 77 -12.72 -7.90 3.68
C ALA A 77 -11.38 -8.66 3.57
N HIS A 78 -10.44 -8.16 2.75
CA HIS A 78 -9.13 -8.76 2.53
C HIS A 78 -8.04 -8.22 3.47
N ALA A 79 -8.37 -7.23 4.30
CA ALA A 79 -7.45 -6.63 5.25
C ALA A 79 -7.56 -7.30 6.64
N ASN A 80 -6.43 -7.38 7.35
CA ASN A 80 -6.44 -7.74 8.77
C ASN A 80 -6.98 -6.53 9.59
N PRO A 81 -8.06 -6.69 10.38
CA PRO A 81 -8.61 -5.62 11.21
C PRO A 81 -7.59 -4.96 12.16
N GLU A 82 -6.56 -5.69 12.60
CA GLU A 82 -5.48 -5.16 13.44
C GLU A 82 -4.73 -4.01 12.75
N HIS A 83 -4.60 -4.03 11.43
CA HIS A 83 -3.93 -2.96 10.69
C HIS A 83 -4.74 -1.66 10.73
N LEU A 84 -6.08 -1.75 10.62
CA LEU A 84 -6.95 -0.59 10.75
C LEU A 84 -6.95 -0.07 12.20
N ALA A 85 -7.02 -0.97 13.18
CA ALA A 85 -6.91 -0.59 14.59
C ALA A 85 -5.59 0.11 14.90
N PHE A 86 -4.47 -0.43 14.41
CA PHE A 86 -3.14 0.18 14.54
C PHE A 86 -3.09 1.55 13.88
N TYR A 87 -3.62 1.70 12.67
CA TYR A 87 -3.67 3.00 11.98
C TYR A 87 -4.47 4.03 12.79
N ASN A 88 -5.66 3.67 13.26
CA ASN A 88 -6.51 4.57 14.05
C ASN A 88 -5.89 4.99 15.39
N ALA A 89 -5.10 4.12 16.01
CA ALA A 89 -4.41 4.40 17.26
C ALA A 89 -3.18 5.32 17.08
N ASN A 90 -2.66 5.46 15.86
CA ASN A 90 -1.41 6.16 15.56
C ASN A 90 -1.55 7.23 14.46
N LYS A 91 -2.79 7.68 14.18
CA LYS A 91 -3.07 8.72 13.19
C LYS A 91 -2.66 10.11 13.68
#